data_AF-A0A2E6XEB0-F1
#
_entry.id   AF-A0A2E6XEB0-F1
#
_cell.length_a   1.000
_cell.length_b   1.000
_cell.length_c   1.000
_cell.angle_alpha   90.00
_cell.angle_beta   90.00
_cell.angle_gamma   90.00
#
_symmetry.space_group_name_H-M   'P 1'
#
loop_
_entity.id
_entity.type
_entity.pdbx_description
1 polymer ?
#
loop_
_entity_poly.entity_id
_entity_poly.type
_entity_poly.pdbx_seq_one_letter_code
_entity_poly.pdbx_strand_id
1 'polypeptide(L)'
;MKKTGVILAIFALLLAVSACASKVEREENFTPTPLPTATATPEPTPEPTPTATLTPTAVPTPTPTATPEPTPTPTATPLAVALPERNNDDPPHVFVGAVTVNGLVASDGTEVTVWVAEFNRPIGTSFTDGGNYSVLAHQHGTDSFVGRTIIFRVNGEETGETGTWEKGGATVLALSLE
;
A
#
# COMPACT_ATOMS: atom_id res chain seq x y z
N MET A 1 -41.47 -28.24 55.57
CA MET A 1 -40.01 -28.28 55.83
C MET A 1 -39.35 -28.50 54.47
N LYS A 2 -38.58 -27.62 53.81
CA LYS A 2 -37.87 -26.38 54.14
C LYS A 2 -37.96 -25.41 52.91
N LYS A 3 -38.48 -24.21 53.21
CA LYS A 3 -38.48 -22.87 52.57
C LYS A 3 -37.59 -22.70 51.31
N THR A 4 -38.03 -22.30 50.10
CA THR A 4 -38.82 -21.15 49.56
C THR A 4 -38.03 -19.83 49.39
N GLY A 5 -38.02 -19.30 48.15
CA GLY A 5 -37.75 -17.90 47.73
C GLY A 5 -36.76 -17.83 46.54
N VAL A 6 -37.12 -17.73 45.25
CA VAL A 6 -37.97 -16.78 44.48
C VAL A 6 -37.46 -15.34 44.49
N ILE A 7 -37.10 -14.81 43.29
CA ILE A 7 -37.30 -13.45 42.70
C ILE A 7 -36.33 -13.37 41.49
N LEU A 8 -36.73 -13.67 40.24
CA LEU A 8 -37.46 -12.83 39.25
C LEU A 8 -36.68 -11.54 38.90
N ALA A 9 -35.81 -11.53 37.88
CA ALA A 9 -36.07 -11.26 36.46
C ALA A 9 -36.64 -9.83 36.17
N ILE A 10 -36.11 -9.20 35.09
CA ILE A 10 -36.79 -8.25 34.14
C ILE A 10 -36.34 -6.76 34.15
N PHE A 11 -35.75 -6.37 32.99
CA PHE A 11 -35.79 -5.09 32.26
C PHE A 11 -34.96 -3.90 32.77
N ALA A 12 -33.94 -3.42 32.04
CA ALA A 12 -33.93 -2.77 30.71
C ALA A 12 -34.21 -1.25 30.76
N LEU A 13 -33.23 -0.50 30.26
CA LEU A 13 -33.40 0.59 29.28
C LEU A 13 -33.72 2.04 29.77
N LEU A 14 -32.70 2.90 29.60
CA LEU A 14 -32.73 4.28 29.07
C LEU A 14 -33.27 5.49 29.87
N LEU A 15 -32.56 6.61 29.64
CA LEU A 15 -32.94 8.04 29.61
C LEU A 15 -32.69 8.93 30.85
N ALA A 16 -31.53 9.61 30.80
CA ALA A 16 -31.35 11.04 30.51
C ALA A 16 -32.10 12.16 31.30
N VAL A 17 -31.26 13.13 31.73
CA VAL A 17 -31.45 14.59 31.97
C VAL A 17 -32.41 15.07 33.07
N SER A 18 -31.86 15.80 34.05
CA SER A 18 -32.55 16.86 34.80
C SER A 18 -31.49 17.78 35.42
N ALA A 19 -31.18 18.94 34.85
CA ALA A 19 -31.89 20.23 35.02
C ALA A 19 -31.97 20.67 36.50
N CYS A 20 -31.08 21.58 36.91
CA CYS A 20 -31.32 22.48 38.04
C CYS A 20 -31.36 23.91 37.51
N ALA A 21 -32.52 24.53 37.63
CA ALA A 21 -32.80 25.91 37.26
C ALA A 21 -32.82 26.82 38.50
N SER A 22 -32.80 28.13 38.22
CA SER A 22 -33.24 29.27 39.05
C SER A 22 -32.13 29.81 39.97
N LYS A 23 -31.96 31.13 40.16
CA LYS A 23 -32.93 32.24 40.16
C LYS A 23 -32.14 33.55 40.31
N VAL A 24 -32.66 34.67 39.78
CA VAL A 24 -32.93 35.95 40.49
C VAL A 24 -33.10 37.11 39.49
N GLU A 25 -34.30 37.67 39.51
CA GLU A 25 -34.79 38.85 38.81
C GLU A 25 -34.35 40.15 39.51
N ARG A 26 -34.26 41.28 38.77
CA ARG A 26 -35.11 42.48 38.95
C ARG A 26 -34.60 43.64 38.08
N GLU A 27 -35.43 44.04 37.11
CA GLU A 27 -35.37 45.29 36.36
C GLU A 27 -35.66 46.48 37.28
N GLU A 28 -34.99 47.61 37.06
CA GLU A 28 -35.53 48.95 37.36
C GLU A 28 -34.98 49.94 36.32
N ASN A 29 -35.87 50.33 35.41
CA ASN A 29 -35.66 51.24 34.29
C ASN A 29 -35.97 52.67 34.74
N PHE A 30 -34.94 53.49 35.00
CA PHE A 30 -35.09 54.93 35.24
C PHE A 30 -34.50 55.71 34.06
N THR A 31 -35.37 56.34 33.27
CA THR A 31 -35.00 57.20 32.14
C THR A 31 -34.62 58.60 32.64
N PRO A 32 -33.35 59.04 32.55
CA PRO A 32 -32.98 60.41 32.90
C PRO A 32 -33.42 61.40 31.81
N THR A 33 -33.97 62.54 32.25
CA THR A 33 -34.32 63.70 31.41
C THR A 33 -33.06 64.27 30.74
N PRO A 34 -33.05 64.56 29.42
CA PRO A 34 -31.87 65.10 28.77
C PRO A 34 -31.60 66.54 29.21
N LEU A 35 -30.38 66.79 29.68
CA LEU A 35 -29.82 68.11 29.98
C LEU A 35 -29.38 68.80 28.67
N PRO A 36 -29.69 70.09 28.42
CA PRO A 36 -29.18 70.78 27.23
C PRO A 36 -27.66 70.89 27.35
N THR A 37 -26.94 70.17 26.49
CA THR A 37 -25.47 70.13 26.51
C THR A 37 -24.94 71.04 25.40
N ALA A 38 -24.01 71.91 25.79
CA ALA A 38 -23.47 73.02 25.01
C ALA A 38 -23.01 72.62 23.60
N THR A 39 -23.32 73.47 22.61
CA THR A 39 -22.83 73.38 21.24
C THR A 39 -21.32 73.56 21.24
N ALA A 40 -20.57 72.49 20.94
CA ALA A 40 -19.13 72.54 20.80
C ALA A 40 -18.73 73.40 19.58
N THR A 41 -17.78 74.31 19.79
CA THR A 41 -17.08 75.04 18.73
C THR A 41 -16.34 74.03 17.84
N PRO A 42 -16.39 74.13 16.49
CA PRO A 42 -15.66 73.21 15.64
C PRO A 42 -14.16 73.32 15.91
N GLU A 43 -13.55 72.19 16.23
CA GLU A 43 -12.11 72.00 16.37
C GLU A 43 -11.42 72.23 15.01
N PRO A 44 -10.25 72.88 14.95
CA PRO A 44 -9.56 73.10 13.68
C PRO A 44 -9.24 71.76 12.99
N THR A 45 -9.62 71.65 11.72
CA THR A 45 -9.30 70.50 10.88
C THR A 45 -7.78 70.37 10.78
N PRO A 46 -7.18 69.21 11.13
CA PRO A 46 -5.74 69.02 10.99
C PRO A 46 -5.34 69.07 9.51
N GLU A 47 -4.27 69.80 9.21
CA GLU A 47 -3.67 69.87 7.88
C GLU A 47 -3.14 68.48 7.47
N PRO A 48 -3.34 68.04 6.22
CA PRO A 48 -2.88 66.73 5.79
C PRO A 48 -1.35 66.66 5.89
N THR A 49 -0.88 65.74 6.72
CA THR A 49 0.55 65.42 6.85
C THR A 49 1.03 64.78 5.55
N PRO A 50 2.20 65.18 4.98
CA PRO A 50 2.68 64.62 3.73
C PRO A 50 2.92 63.12 3.88
N THR A 51 2.22 62.34 3.06
CA THR A 51 2.34 60.88 3.04
C THR A 51 3.72 60.48 2.50
N ALA A 52 4.50 59.74 3.30
CA ALA A 52 5.78 59.21 2.86
C ALA A 52 5.60 58.38 1.59
N THR A 53 6.27 58.79 0.50
CA THR A 53 6.26 58.05 -0.75
C THR A 53 7.13 56.81 -0.56
N LEU A 54 6.53 55.62 -0.65
CA LEU A 54 7.26 54.36 -0.51
C LEU A 54 8.22 54.19 -1.69
N THR A 55 9.52 54.11 -1.40
CA THR A 55 10.55 53.73 -2.36
C THR A 55 10.26 52.34 -2.92
N PRO A 56 10.31 52.12 -4.25
CA PRO A 56 10.05 50.82 -4.83
C PRO A 56 11.10 49.81 -4.33
N THR A 57 10.63 48.80 -3.62
CA THR A 57 11.45 47.67 -3.18
C THR A 57 11.91 46.87 -4.40
N ALA A 58 13.21 46.57 -4.49
CA ALA A 58 13.76 45.76 -5.57
C ALA A 58 13.04 44.41 -5.62
N VAL A 59 12.48 44.07 -6.79
CA VAL A 59 11.85 42.77 -7.03
C VAL A 59 12.95 41.71 -7.12
N PRO A 60 12.87 40.60 -6.36
CA PRO A 60 13.86 39.54 -6.47
C PRO A 60 13.86 38.95 -7.89
N THR A 61 15.04 38.85 -8.48
CA THR A 61 15.24 38.17 -9.77
C THR A 61 14.91 36.68 -9.60
N PRO A 62 14.12 36.07 -10.49
CA PRO A 62 13.81 34.64 -10.38
C PRO A 62 15.10 33.82 -10.50
N THR A 63 15.33 32.95 -9.53
CA THR A 63 16.41 31.95 -9.56
C THR A 63 16.16 30.97 -10.71
N PRO A 64 17.18 30.60 -11.51
CA PRO A 64 17.00 29.62 -12.58
C PRO A 64 16.51 28.29 -12.01
N THR A 65 15.37 27.82 -12.51
CA THR A 65 14.83 26.49 -12.19
C THR A 65 15.75 25.43 -12.79
N ALA A 66 16.11 24.41 -11.99
CA ALA A 66 16.90 23.29 -12.47
C ALA A 66 16.21 22.62 -13.66
N THR A 67 16.94 22.41 -14.75
CA THR A 67 16.47 21.64 -15.91
C THR A 67 16.22 20.20 -15.47
N PRO A 68 15.08 19.57 -15.82
CA PRO A 68 14.84 18.17 -15.49
C PRO A 68 15.92 17.30 -16.13
N GLU A 69 16.45 16.36 -15.35
CA GLU A 69 17.39 15.35 -15.81
C GLU A 69 16.73 14.52 -16.93
N PRO A 70 17.46 14.15 -18.00
CA PRO A 70 16.90 13.30 -19.05
C PRO A 70 16.41 11.97 -18.44
N THR A 71 15.14 11.65 -18.69
CA THR A 71 14.59 10.34 -18.36
C THR A 71 15.39 9.25 -19.08
N PRO A 72 15.85 8.18 -18.38
CA PRO A 72 16.56 7.10 -19.04
C PRO A 72 15.71 6.51 -20.16
N THR A 73 16.32 6.32 -21.33
CA THR A 73 15.66 5.63 -22.44
C THR A 73 15.51 4.15 -22.06
N PRO A 74 14.32 3.54 -22.22
CA PRO A 74 14.15 2.12 -21.94
C PRO A 74 15.10 1.32 -22.83
N THR A 75 15.94 0.49 -22.21
CA THR A 75 16.76 -0.48 -22.94
C THR A 75 15.82 -1.55 -23.49
N ALA A 76 15.93 -1.87 -24.78
CA ALA A 76 15.11 -2.92 -25.36
C ALA A 76 15.40 -4.26 -24.67
N THR A 77 14.38 -4.87 -24.07
CA THR A 77 14.49 -6.22 -23.51
C THR A 77 14.77 -7.19 -24.66
N PRO A 78 15.86 -7.99 -24.61
CA PRO A 78 16.12 -8.99 -25.64
C PRO A 78 14.93 -9.95 -25.74
N LEU A 79 14.53 -10.30 -26.98
CA LEU A 79 13.46 -11.26 -27.20
C LEU A 79 13.88 -12.63 -26.65
N ALA A 80 13.00 -13.27 -25.88
CA ALA A 80 13.22 -14.62 -25.39
C ALA A 80 13.34 -15.61 -26.57
N VAL A 81 14.33 -16.50 -26.49
CA VAL A 81 14.64 -17.51 -27.51
C VAL A 81 13.67 -18.68 -27.39
N ALA A 82 13.39 -19.37 -28.51
CA ALA A 82 12.61 -20.60 -28.49
C ALA A 82 13.30 -21.68 -27.64
N LEU A 83 12.56 -22.35 -26.76
CA LEU A 83 13.10 -23.48 -26.00
C LEU A 83 13.44 -24.65 -26.95
N PRO A 84 14.68 -25.17 -26.95
CA PRO A 84 15.05 -26.34 -27.76
C PRO A 84 14.26 -27.60 -27.39
N GLU A 85 14.41 -28.66 -28.18
CA GLU A 85 13.83 -29.96 -27.84
C GLU A 85 14.36 -30.50 -26.51
N ARG A 86 13.50 -31.22 -25.79
CA ARG A 86 13.85 -31.84 -24.52
C ARG A 86 14.94 -32.88 -24.74
N ASN A 87 16.00 -32.79 -23.95
CA ASN A 87 17.02 -33.83 -23.85
C ASN A 87 16.58 -34.83 -22.77
N ASN A 88 16.44 -36.11 -23.14
CA ASN A 88 16.00 -37.17 -22.23
C ASN A 88 17.17 -38.01 -21.68
N ASP A 89 18.39 -37.78 -22.15
CA ASP A 89 19.58 -38.51 -21.70
C ASP A 89 20.07 -38.02 -20.33
N ASP A 90 19.79 -36.76 -20.02
CA ASP A 90 20.14 -36.14 -18.74
C ASP A 90 18.98 -36.19 -17.75
N PRO A 91 19.20 -36.66 -16.50
CA PRO A 91 18.16 -36.67 -15.49
C PRO A 91 17.76 -35.24 -15.11
N PRO A 92 16.46 -34.96 -14.90
CA PRO A 92 15.98 -33.64 -14.51
C PRO A 92 16.42 -33.29 -13.08
N HIS A 93 16.40 -32.00 -12.76
CA HIS A 93 16.41 -31.55 -11.37
C HIS A 93 14.98 -31.52 -10.84
N VAL A 94 14.72 -32.01 -9.62
CA VAL A 94 13.40 -31.90 -8.99
C VAL A 94 13.36 -30.74 -7.99
N PHE A 95 12.36 -29.87 -8.11
CA PHE A 95 12.06 -28.86 -7.10
C PHE A 95 10.76 -29.23 -6.40
N VAL A 96 10.76 -29.18 -5.07
CA VAL A 96 9.58 -29.47 -4.25
C VAL A 96 9.39 -28.40 -3.19
N GLY A 97 8.16 -28.19 -2.74
CA GLY A 97 7.91 -27.33 -1.60
C GLY A 97 6.45 -26.91 -1.49
N ALA A 98 6.18 -26.00 -0.57
CA ALA A 98 4.85 -25.42 -0.38
C ALA A 98 4.68 -24.16 -1.24
N VAL A 99 3.45 -23.87 -1.64
CA VAL A 99 3.07 -22.63 -2.33
C VAL A 99 2.08 -21.86 -1.46
N THR A 100 2.35 -20.57 -1.26
CA THR A 100 1.41 -19.64 -0.62
C THR A 100 1.05 -18.49 -1.55
N VAL A 101 -0.22 -18.08 -1.54
CA VAL A 101 -0.75 -16.95 -2.32
C VAL A 101 -1.47 -16.01 -1.35
N ASN A 102 -1.05 -14.75 -1.28
CA ASN A 102 -1.54 -13.75 -0.32
C ASN A 102 -1.48 -14.28 1.14
N GLY A 103 -0.42 -15.01 1.49
CA GLY A 103 -0.22 -15.63 2.81
C GLY A 103 -1.11 -16.86 3.11
N LEU A 104 -1.94 -17.30 2.17
CA LEU A 104 -2.76 -18.51 2.30
C LEU A 104 -2.14 -19.67 1.55
N VAL A 105 -2.39 -20.91 2.01
CA VAL A 105 -1.99 -22.12 1.27
C VAL A 105 -2.66 -22.10 -0.11
N ALA A 106 -1.88 -22.33 -1.17
CA ALA A 106 -2.41 -22.39 -2.52
C ALA A 106 -3.43 -23.53 -2.69
N SER A 107 -4.50 -23.26 -3.43
CA SER A 107 -5.50 -24.26 -3.78
C SER A 107 -4.92 -25.34 -4.68
N ASP A 108 -5.41 -26.57 -4.55
CA ASP A 108 -5.05 -27.69 -5.44
C ASP A 108 -5.26 -27.31 -6.91
N GLY A 109 -4.35 -27.76 -7.77
CA GLY A 109 -4.37 -27.41 -9.19
C GLY A 109 -3.78 -26.03 -9.51
N THR A 110 -3.26 -25.28 -8.52
CA THR A 110 -2.47 -24.06 -8.80
C THR A 110 -1.24 -24.44 -9.61
N GLU A 111 -1.04 -23.81 -10.78
CA GLU A 111 0.05 -24.11 -11.69
C GLU A 111 1.38 -23.57 -11.15
N VAL A 112 2.42 -24.41 -11.21
CA VAL A 112 3.81 -24.02 -10.92
C VAL A 112 4.65 -24.33 -12.16
N THR A 113 5.33 -23.32 -12.69
CA THR A 113 6.23 -23.46 -13.84
C THR A 113 7.64 -23.00 -13.49
N VAL A 114 8.63 -23.66 -14.08
CA VAL A 114 10.05 -23.36 -13.90
C VAL A 114 10.70 -22.95 -15.22
N TRP A 115 11.54 -21.92 -15.17
CA TRP A 115 12.06 -21.24 -16.35
C TRP A 115 13.57 -21.03 -16.25
N VAL A 116 14.22 -21.03 -17.41
CA VAL A 116 15.54 -20.39 -17.61
C VAL A 116 15.28 -19.11 -18.39
N ALA A 117 15.79 -17.99 -17.89
CA ALA A 117 15.40 -16.64 -18.33
C ALA A 117 15.50 -16.40 -19.86
N GLU A 118 16.42 -17.09 -20.53
CA GLU A 118 16.65 -16.95 -21.96
C GLU A 118 15.55 -17.56 -22.85
N PHE A 119 14.70 -18.45 -22.31
CA PHE A 119 13.71 -19.20 -23.09
C PHE A 119 12.28 -18.71 -22.90
N ASN A 120 11.50 -18.83 -23.97
CA ASN A 120 10.10 -18.41 -24.04
C ASN A 120 9.09 -19.50 -23.61
N ARG A 121 9.54 -20.65 -23.11
CA ARG A 121 8.71 -21.74 -22.60
C ARG A 121 9.31 -22.29 -21.30
N PRO A 122 8.48 -22.81 -20.38
CA PRO A 122 8.98 -23.42 -19.16
C PRO A 122 9.71 -24.72 -19.47
N ILE A 123 10.71 -25.05 -18.65
CA ILE A 123 11.45 -26.32 -18.70
C ILE A 123 10.81 -27.40 -17.81
N GLY A 124 9.72 -27.05 -17.12
CA GLY A 124 8.95 -27.92 -16.25
C GLY A 124 7.66 -27.25 -15.80
N THR A 125 6.61 -28.05 -15.68
CA THR A 125 5.30 -27.65 -15.17
C THR A 125 4.80 -28.70 -14.18
N SER A 126 4.25 -28.26 -13.06
CA SER A 126 3.52 -29.10 -12.11
C SER A 126 2.30 -28.36 -11.58
N PHE A 127 1.52 -29.05 -10.76
CA PHE A 127 0.38 -28.46 -10.07
C PHE A 127 0.48 -28.77 -8.59
N THR A 128 -0.09 -27.88 -7.78
CA THR A 128 -0.16 -28.11 -6.33
C THR A 128 -1.17 -29.20 -5.98
N ASP A 129 -0.85 -29.96 -4.92
CA ASP A 129 -1.72 -30.93 -4.24
C ASP A 129 -1.52 -30.76 -2.72
N GLY A 130 -2.59 -30.39 -2.02
CA GLY A 130 -2.54 -29.99 -0.62
C GLY A 130 -1.61 -28.78 -0.38
N GLY A 131 -1.51 -27.88 -1.35
CA GLY A 131 -0.62 -26.71 -1.31
C GLY A 131 0.86 -26.99 -1.55
N ASN A 132 1.25 -28.25 -1.81
CA ASN A 132 2.63 -28.61 -2.14
C ASN A 132 2.78 -28.85 -3.64
N TYR A 133 3.95 -28.52 -4.20
CA TYR A 133 4.30 -28.82 -5.58
C TYR A 133 5.51 -29.77 -5.65
N SER A 134 5.61 -30.47 -6.77
CA SER A 134 6.80 -31.25 -7.16
C SER A 134 6.97 -31.14 -8.67
N VAL A 135 7.95 -30.36 -9.11
CA VAL A 135 8.20 -30.09 -10.54
C VAL A 135 9.54 -30.66 -10.97
N LEU A 136 9.55 -31.31 -12.14
CA LEU A 136 10.78 -31.74 -12.81
C LEU A 136 11.23 -30.65 -13.78
N ALA A 137 12.40 -30.08 -13.54
CA ALA A 137 13.08 -29.15 -14.44
C ALA A 137 13.95 -29.95 -15.42
N HIS A 138 13.50 -30.10 -16.66
CA HIS A 138 14.16 -30.91 -17.67
C HIS A 138 15.32 -30.18 -18.36
N GLN A 139 16.32 -30.95 -18.81
CA GLN A 139 17.35 -30.45 -19.72
C GLN A 139 16.76 -30.29 -21.13
N HIS A 140 17.15 -29.24 -21.84
CA HIS A 140 16.79 -29.00 -23.24
C HIS A 140 18.03 -28.67 -24.06
N GLY A 141 18.05 -29.11 -25.32
CA GLY A 141 19.18 -28.91 -26.20
C GLY A 141 20.49 -29.55 -25.70
N THR A 142 21.59 -29.10 -26.28
CA THR A 142 22.95 -29.61 -25.99
C THR A 142 23.68 -28.79 -24.94
N ASP A 143 23.26 -27.54 -24.71
CA ASP A 143 23.90 -26.65 -23.75
C ASP A 143 23.47 -26.98 -22.34
N SER A 144 24.42 -27.38 -21.49
CA SER A 144 24.11 -27.81 -20.13
C SER A 144 23.45 -26.71 -19.30
N PHE A 145 22.42 -27.09 -18.53
CA PHE A 145 21.78 -26.20 -17.57
C PHE A 145 22.45 -26.20 -16.20
N VAL A 146 23.49 -27.01 -15.95
CA VAL A 146 24.21 -27.04 -14.67
C VAL A 146 24.68 -25.64 -14.28
N GLY A 147 24.30 -25.21 -13.07
CA GLY A 147 24.67 -23.91 -12.51
C GLY A 147 23.80 -22.74 -12.99
N ARG A 148 22.83 -22.96 -13.88
CA ARG A 148 21.92 -21.91 -14.33
C ARG A 148 20.86 -21.62 -13.27
N THR A 149 20.47 -20.35 -13.19
CA THR A 149 19.36 -19.89 -12.34
C THR A 149 18.04 -20.39 -12.90
N ILE A 150 17.21 -20.96 -12.02
CA ILE A 150 15.84 -21.36 -12.29
C ILE A 150 14.90 -20.33 -11.65
N ILE A 151 13.97 -19.82 -12.46
CA ILE A 151 12.94 -18.85 -12.08
C ILE A 151 11.61 -19.60 -11.91
N PHE A 152 10.88 -19.28 -10.85
CA PHE A 152 9.61 -19.91 -10.52
C PHE A 152 8.44 -18.96 -10.78
N ARG A 153 7.42 -19.48 -11.46
CA ARG A 153 6.15 -18.78 -11.65
C ARG A 153 4.99 -19.60 -11.12
N VAL A 154 4.08 -18.92 -10.43
CA VAL A 154 2.82 -19.46 -9.91
C VAL A 154 1.67 -18.80 -10.66
N ASN A 155 0.81 -19.58 -11.31
CA ASN A 155 -0.24 -19.08 -12.22
C ASN A 155 0.26 -18.06 -13.27
N GLY A 156 1.50 -18.23 -13.73
CA GLY A 156 2.15 -17.35 -14.72
C GLY A 156 2.83 -16.11 -14.16
N GLU A 157 2.72 -15.82 -12.86
CA GLU A 157 3.36 -14.68 -12.20
C GLU A 157 4.68 -15.09 -11.53
N GLU A 158 5.73 -14.27 -11.67
CA GLU A 158 7.02 -14.54 -11.03
C GLU A 158 6.95 -14.35 -9.52
N THR A 159 7.41 -15.36 -8.80
CA THR A 159 7.39 -15.40 -7.33
C THR A 159 8.57 -14.66 -6.71
N GLY A 160 9.65 -14.45 -7.48
CA GLY A 160 10.90 -13.85 -7.00
C GLY A 160 11.86 -14.85 -6.37
N GLU A 161 11.39 -16.03 -5.95
CA GLU A 161 12.27 -17.13 -5.57
C GLU A 161 13.03 -17.70 -6.78
N THR A 162 14.27 -18.13 -6.52
CA THR A 162 15.12 -18.76 -7.53
C THR A 162 15.83 -19.98 -6.97
N GLY A 163 16.21 -20.87 -7.88
CA GLY A 163 16.99 -22.07 -7.59
C GLY A 163 18.18 -22.17 -8.54
N THR A 164 19.06 -23.14 -8.31
CA THR A 164 20.15 -23.47 -9.25
C THR A 164 19.92 -24.86 -9.80
N TRP A 165 20.03 -25.02 -11.11
CA TRP A 165 19.85 -26.32 -11.74
C TRP A 165 21.09 -27.19 -11.57
N GLU A 166 20.85 -28.44 -11.20
CA GLU A 166 21.87 -29.47 -10.99
C GLU A 166 21.39 -30.77 -11.63
N LYS A 167 22.26 -31.45 -12.38
CA LYS A 167 21.91 -32.68 -13.09
C LYS A 167 21.48 -33.77 -12.10
N GLY A 168 20.23 -34.22 -12.18
CA GLY A 168 19.68 -35.21 -11.25
C GLY A 168 19.54 -34.73 -9.81
N GLY A 169 19.64 -33.41 -9.56
CA GLY A 169 19.57 -32.82 -8.23
C GLY A 169 18.14 -32.72 -7.69
N ALA A 170 18.03 -32.39 -6.41
CA ALA A 170 16.77 -32.15 -5.73
C ALA A 170 16.88 -30.94 -4.79
N THR A 171 15.94 -30.01 -4.88
CA THR A 171 15.90 -28.81 -4.03
C THR A 171 14.53 -28.66 -3.39
N VAL A 172 14.51 -28.36 -2.09
CA VAL A 172 13.31 -27.94 -1.38
C VAL A 172 13.25 -26.42 -1.37
N LEU A 173 12.18 -25.84 -1.91
CA LEU A 173 12.00 -24.39 -2.03
C LEU A 173 10.52 -24.04 -1.81
N ALA A 174 10.23 -23.17 -0.83
CA ALA A 174 8.89 -22.62 -0.68
C ALA A 174 8.71 -21.46 -1.66
N LEU A 175 7.52 -21.34 -2.26
CA LEU A 175 7.17 -20.27 -3.18
C LEU A 175 6.07 -19.39 -2.59
N SER A 176 6.20 -18.09 -2.77
CA SER A 176 5.21 -17.13 -2.28
C SER A 176 4.83 -16.13 -3.36
N LEU A 177 3.52 -15.87 -3.48
CA LEU A 177 2.97 -14.83 -4.33
C LEU A 177 2.18 -13.86 -3.44
N GLU A 178 2.54 -12.58 -3.48
CA GLU A 178 1.92 -11.53 -2.65
C GLU A 178 0.65 -10.95 -3.27
#